data_AF-A0A0F3IK27-F1
#
_entry.id   AF-A0A0F3IK27-F1
#
_cell.length_a   1.000
_cell.length_b   1.000
_cell.length_c   1.000
_cell.angle_alpha   90.00
_cell.angle_beta   90.00
_cell.angle_gamma   90.00
#
_symmetry.space_group_name_H-M   'P 1'
#
loop_
_entity.id
_entity.type
_entity.pdbx_description
1 polymer ?
#
loop_
_entity_poly.entity_id
_entity_poly.type
_entity_poly.pdbx_seq_one_letter_code
_entity_poly.pdbx_strand_id
1 'polypeptide(L)'
;MSDFTLTLKQLTDAGLHLVPIPPHNGKPTKAPGKGWNKPRSPQNPNGYTNSPDAIIGCDGFNFGLYHSASNTLALDLDDVELARRVFEDTTDLQLLDWLENNERVQIKSPKANRGKLLFTLPTGFTAAGLRQLKHDGKSIFELRSGNCQDVVIGQHPEGGAYQFIGNPAAIPEAPAVLLDMLQNWGDWKPCLDSALGIAEPPKIAPHKPQQGEQLPNWRNPIQEFNQSCCVSDVLTRNGYMRTGKDRFIRPGSSSKAPGTVIMHNCTDGVERVYSHGGDVLNDGFAHDAFDCFRLLEHGGDWTAALNWNSEVTKHNQRLYQEEQAKKRARVAAGSKSKATL
;
A
#
# COMPACT_ATOMS: atom_id res chain seq x y z
N MET A 1 -30.94 -19.60 -29.49
CA MET A 1 -29.66 -19.59 -28.75
C MET A 1 -29.97 -19.04 -27.36
N SER A 2 -29.58 -19.71 -26.27
CA SER A 2 -29.87 -19.18 -24.92
C SER A 2 -29.07 -17.91 -24.65
N ASP A 3 -29.56 -17.02 -23.78
CA ASP A 3 -28.83 -15.79 -23.37
C ASP A 3 -27.41 -16.10 -22.90
N PHE A 4 -27.24 -17.23 -22.20
CA PHE A 4 -25.95 -17.76 -21.77
C PHE A 4 -24.97 -18.02 -22.93
N THR A 5 -25.44 -18.67 -24.00
CA THR A 5 -24.61 -18.98 -25.17
C THR A 5 -24.25 -17.71 -25.93
N LEU A 6 -25.18 -16.74 -25.99
CA LEU A 6 -24.95 -15.44 -26.60
C LEU A 6 -23.85 -14.66 -25.87
N THR A 7 -23.87 -14.61 -24.53
CA THR A 7 -22.82 -13.92 -23.75
C THR A 7 -21.45 -14.58 -23.96
N LEU A 8 -21.36 -15.91 -23.97
CA LEU A 8 -20.10 -16.62 -24.21
C LEU A 8 -19.54 -16.34 -25.61
N LYS A 9 -20.41 -16.25 -26.62
CA LYS A 9 -20.01 -15.84 -27.96
C LYS A 9 -19.50 -14.40 -27.97
N GLN A 10 -20.17 -13.46 -27.29
CA GLN A 10 -19.73 -12.07 -27.20
C GLN A 10 -18.34 -11.94 -26.53
N LEU A 11 -18.07 -12.70 -25.47
CA LEU A 11 -16.77 -12.71 -24.81
C LEU A 11 -15.66 -13.21 -25.75
N THR A 12 -15.92 -14.30 -26.47
CA THR A 12 -14.95 -14.90 -27.39
C THR A 12 -14.73 -14.06 -28.66
N ASP A 13 -15.79 -13.47 -29.22
CA ASP A 13 -15.71 -12.51 -30.33
C ASP A 13 -14.90 -11.26 -29.93
N ALA A 14 -14.94 -10.85 -28.66
CA ALA A 14 -14.12 -9.78 -28.11
C ALA A 14 -12.65 -10.16 -27.86
N GLY A 15 -12.24 -11.38 -28.22
CA GLY A 15 -10.87 -11.87 -28.08
C GLY A 15 -10.53 -12.45 -26.72
N LEU A 16 -11.51 -12.60 -25.81
CA LEU A 16 -11.29 -13.19 -24.50
C LEU A 16 -11.19 -14.71 -24.59
N HIS A 17 -10.25 -15.27 -23.83
CA HIS A 17 -9.99 -16.71 -23.81
C HIS A 17 -10.66 -17.34 -22.60
N LEU A 18 -11.63 -18.21 -22.86
CA LEU A 18 -12.45 -18.85 -21.86
C LEU A 18 -11.96 -20.26 -21.52
N VAL A 19 -12.06 -20.62 -20.25
CA VAL A 19 -11.71 -21.92 -19.69
C VAL A 19 -13.01 -22.66 -19.37
N PRO A 20 -13.29 -23.78 -20.03
CA PRO A 20 -14.44 -24.62 -19.69
C PRO A 20 -14.21 -25.31 -18.33
N ILE A 21 -15.21 -25.27 -17.45
CA ILE A 21 -15.13 -25.87 -16.11
C ILE A 21 -16.33 -26.81 -15.95
N PRO A 22 -16.16 -28.12 -16.23
CA PRO A 22 -17.23 -29.09 -16.08
C PRO A 22 -17.67 -29.22 -14.62
N PRO A 23 -18.96 -29.53 -14.35
CA PRO A 23 -19.42 -29.81 -13.01
C PRO A 23 -18.68 -31.02 -12.43
N HIS A 24 -18.43 -30.99 -11.12
CA HIS A 24 -17.84 -32.09 -10.39
C HIS A 24 -18.93 -32.83 -9.61
N ASN A 25 -19.13 -34.12 -9.90
CA ASN A 25 -20.21 -34.94 -9.32
C ASN A 25 -21.60 -34.29 -9.48
N GLY A 26 -21.86 -33.71 -10.66
CA GLY A 26 -23.12 -33.03 -10.97
C GLY A 26 -23.31 -31.68 -10.27
N LYS A 27 -22.31 -31.18 -9.54
CA LYS A 27 -22.36 -29.90 -8.83
C LYS A 27 -21.44 -28.86 -9.50
N PRO A 28 -21.82 -27.57 -9.49
CA PRO A 28 -20.96 -26.52 -10.00
C PRO A 28 -19.66 -26.41 -9.19
N THR A 29 -18.56 -26.10 -9.88
CA THR A 29 -17.24 -25.92 -9.28
C THR A 29 -16.53 -24.72 -9.88
N LYS A 30 -15.56 -24.17 -9.15
CA LYS A 30 -14.67 -23.11 -9.66
C LYS A 30 -13.33 -23.65 -10.12
N ALA A 31 -13.02 -24.91 -9.81
CA ALA A 31 -11.72 -25.51 -10.08
C ALA A 31 -11.67 -26.03 -11.53
N PRO A 32 -10.82 -25.46 -12.40
CA PRO A 32 -10.68 -25.95 -13.75
C PRO A 32 -9.92 -27.29 -13.79
N GLY A 33 -10.15 -28.07 -14.85
CA GLY A 33 -9.48 -29.35 -15.06
C GLY A 33 -7.98 -29.22 -15.39
N LYS A 34 -7.22 -30.32 -15.29
CA LYS A 34 -5.81 -30.34 -15.68
C LYS A 34 -5.63 -29.87 -17.13
N GLY A 35 -4.64 -29.00 -17.36
CA GLY A 35 -4.32 -28.46 -18.70
C GLY A 35 -5.10 -27.21 -19.09
N TRP A 36 -5.89 -26.63 -18.17
CA TRP A 36 -6.72 -25.46 -18.43
C TRP A 36 -5.98 -24.22 -18.94
N ASN A 37 -4.73 -24.05 -18.52
CA ASN A 37 -3.86 -22.94 -18.91
C ASN A 37 -3.08 -23.22 -20.20
N LYS A 38 -3.48 -24.23 -20.97
CA LYS A 38 -2.97 -24.54 -22.31
C LYS A 38 -4.11 -24.46 -23.33
N PRO A 39 -3.82 -24.23 -24.62
CA PRO A 39 -4.86 -24.21 -25.65
C PRO A 39 -5.73 -25.47 -25.64
N ARG A 40 -7.02 -25.28 -25.87
CA ARG A 40 -7.97 -26.39 -26.02
C ARG A 40 -7.65 -27.19 -27.29
N SER A 41 -7.71 -28.50 -27.18
CA SER A 41 -7.56 -29.45 -28.30
C SER A 41 -8.29 -30.76 -27.97
N PRO A 42 -8.45 -31.69 -28.93
CA PRO A 42 -8.99 -33.01 -28.63
C PRO A 42 -8.21 -33.75 -27.54
N GLN A 43 -6.88 -33.52 -27.44
CA GLN A 43 -6.01 -34.11 -26.41
C GLN A 43 -5.99 -33.29 -25.11
N ASN A 44 -6.50 -32.05 -25.12
CA ASN A 44 -6.63 -31.18 -23.96
C ASN A 44 -8.01 -30.50 -23.93
N PRO A 45 -9.08 -31.26 -23.61
CA PRO A 45 -10.45 -30.72 -23.65
C PRO A 45 -10.74 -29.66 -22.59
N ASN A 46 -9.92 -29.58 -21.53
CA ASN A 46 -10.06 -28.58 -20.46
C ASN A 46 -9.38 -27.24 -20.79
N GLY A 47 -8.60 -27.18 -21.88
CA GLY A 47 -7.81 -26.01 -22.24
C GLY A 47 -8.64 -24.77 -22.52
N TYR A 48 -7.98 -23.61 -22.49
CA TYR A 48 -8.61 -22.34 -22.82
C TYR A 48 -8.90 -22.23 -24.33
N THR A 49 -9.92 -21.47 -24.69
CA THR A 49 -10.35 -21.24 -26.08
C THR A 49 -10.98 -19.87 -26.24
N ASN A 50 -10.76 -19.22 -27.38
CA ASN A 50 -11.54 -18.06 -27.84
C ASN A 50 -12.44 -18.41 -29.04
N SER A 51 -12.65 -19.71 -29.32
CA SER A 51 -13.54 -20.16 -30.38
C SER A 51 -14.96 -20.41 -29.81
N PRO A 52 -16.00 -19.77 -30.37
CA PRO A 52 -17.39 -20.03 -30.00
C PRO A 52 -17.80 -21.49 -30.20
N ASP A 53 -17.29 -22.17 -31.23
CA ASP A 53 -17.65 -23.55 -31.55
C ASP A 53 -17.18 -24.53 -30.46
N ALA A 54 -16.05 -24.22 -29.83
CA ALA A 54 -15.49 -25.03 -28.74
C ALA A 54 -16.31 -24.97 -27.44
N ILE A 55 -17.35 -24.14 -27.40
CA ILE A 55 -18.26 -23.96 -26.26
C ILE A 55 -19.55 -24.78 -26.46
N ILE A 56 -19.86 -25.20 -27.69
CA ILE A 56 -21.02 -26.04 -27.99
C ILE A 56 -20.96 -27.34 -27.18
N GLY A 57 -22.08 -27.72 -26.56
CA GLY A 57 -22.19 -28.94 -25.76
C GLY A 57 -21.56 -28.88 -24.36
N CYS A 58 -21.16 -27.70 -23.89
CA CYS A 58 -20.69 -27.46 -22.52
C CYS A 58 -21.85 -27.09 -21.57
N ASP A 59 -23.01 -27.72 -21.72
CA ASP A 59 -24.19 -27.44 -20.90
C ASP A 59 -23.92 -27.73 -19.41
N GLY A 60 -24.29 -26.79 -18.54
CA GLY A 60 -24.06 -26.88 -17.10
C GLY A 60 -22.62 -26.62 -16.65
N PHE A 61 -21.73 -26.20 -17.56
CA PHE A 61 -20.36 -25.82 -17.21
C PHE A 61 -20.32 -24.40 -16.65
N ASN A 62 -19.33 -24.16 -15.79
CA ASN A 62 -18.86 -22.81 -15.51
C ASN A 62 -17.80 -22.42 -16.56
N PHE A 63 -17.62 -21.12 -16.76
CA PHE A 63 -16.61 -20.58 -17.68
C PHE A 63 -15.71 -19.60 -16.96
N GLY A 64 -14.42 -19.90 -16.99
CA GLY A 64 -13.37 -19.03 -16.52
C GLY A 64 -12.86 -18.08 -17.60
N LEU A 65 -12.36 -16.92 -17.24
CA LEU A 65 -11.51 -16.08 -18.07
C LEU A 65 -10.05 -16.40 -17.75
N TYR A 66 -9.26 -16.73 -18.77
CA TYR A 66 -7.82 -16.91 -18.61
C TYR A 66 -7.08 -15.60 -18.84
N HIS A 67 -6.46 -15.05 -17.79
CA HIS A 67 -5.86 -13.72 -17.83
C HIS A 67 -4.65 -13.61 -18.77
N SER A 68 -3.79 -14.62 -18.81
CA SER A 68 -2.58 -14.58 -19.65
C SER A 68 -2.91 -14.51 -21.14
N ALA A 69 -3.85 -15.34 -21.61
CA ALA A 69 -4.21 -15.36 -23.03
C ALA A 69 -5.14 -14.19 -23.41
N SER A 70 -5.88 -13.65 -22.45
CA SER A 70 -6.77 -12.50 -22.67
C SER A 70 -6.09 -11.14 -22.46
N ASN A 71 -4.83 -11.11 -22.02
CA ASN A 71 -4.10 -9.89 -21.64
C ASN A 71 -4.88 -8.98 -20.68
N THR A 72 -5.45 -9.58 -19.61
CA THR A 72 -6.26 -8.87 -18.63
C THR A 72 -5.69 -8.94 -17.21
N LEU A 73 -6.10 -7.97 -16.40
CA LEU A 73 -5.91 -7.89 -14.96
C LEU A 73 -7.29 -7.87 -14.30
N ALA A 74 -7.50 -8.69 -13.27
CA ALA A 74 -8.62 -8.54 -12.36
C ALA A 74 -8.18 -7.92 -11.04
N LEU A 75 -8.94 -6.93 -10.56
CA LEU A 75 -8.96 -6.51 -9.15
C LEU A 75 -10.12 -7.24 -8.48
N ASP A 76 -9.83 -8.36 -7.82
CA ASP A 76 -10.78 -9.15 -7.04
C ASP A 76 -10.92 -8.54 -5.65
N LEU A 77 -12.11 -8.08 -5.29
CA LEU A 77 -12.41 -7.46 -4.00
C LEU A 77 -13.22 -8.47 -3.17
N ASP A 78 -12.52 -9.12 -2.24
CA ASP A 78 -13.11 -10.04 -1.27
C ASP A 78 -13.68 -9.33 -0.03
N ASP A 79 -13.32 -8.07 0.20
CA ASP A 79 -13.94 -7.19 1.17
C ASP A 79 -13.88 -5.76 0.62
N VAL A 80 -14.96 -5.33 -0.05
CA VAL A 80 -15.05 -4.01 -0.71
C VAL A 80 -14.93 -2.89 0.32
N GLU A 81 -15.57 -3.02 1.49
CA GLU A 81 -15.51 -1.98 2.52
C GLU A 81 -14.11 -1.81 3.11
N LEU A 82 -13.37 -2.90 3.29
CA LEU A 82 -11.99 -2.84 3.78
C LEU A 82 -11.01 -2.43 2.68
N ALA A 83 -11.18 -2.95 1.45
CA ALA A 83 -10.37 -2.55 0.30
C ALA A 83 -10.51 -1.04 0.03
N ARG A 84 -11.73 -0.49 0.06
CA ARG A 84 -11.98 0.95 -0.09
C ARG A 84 -11.16 1.76 0.92
N ARG A 85 -11.20 1.38 2.20
CA ARG A 85 -10.43 2.04 3.26
C ARG A 85 -8.92 1.98 3.00
N VAL A 86 -8.41 0.83 2.55
CA VAL A 86 -6.98 0.69 2.20
C VAL A 86 -6.60 1.58 1.03
N PHE A 87 -7.42 1.63 -0.04
CA PHE A 87 -7.16 2.49 -1.19
C PHE A 87 -7.18 3.97 -0.81
N GLU A 88 -8.15 4.43 -0.02
CA GLU A 88 -8.21 5.82 0.46
C GLU A 88 -7.06 6.19 1.40
N ASP A 89 -6.60 5.24 2.23
CA ASP A 89 -5.46 5.47 3.13
C ASP A 89 -4.14 5.57 2.35
N THR A 90 -4.00 4.76 1.29
CA THR A 90 -2.74 4.60 0.54
C THR A 90 -2.65 5.41 -0.75
N THR A 91 -3.76 5.90 -1.26
CA THR A 91 -3.81 6.56 -2.57
C THR A 91 -4.86 7.67 -2.57
N ASP A 92 -4.76 8.61 -3.50
CA ASP A 92 -5.78 9.64 -3.70
C ASP A 92 -7.01 9.13 -4.49
N LEU A 93 -7.10 7.82 -4.70
CA LEU A 93 -8.13 7.20 -5.54
C LEU A 93 -9.33 6.77 -4.72
N GLN A 94 -10.51 7.00 -5.29
CA GLN A 94 -11.77 6.53 -4.74
C GLN A 94 -12.14 5.21 -5.42
N LEU A 95 -11.94 4.09 -4.72
CA LEU A 95 -12.20 2.76 -5.28
C LEU A 95 -13.65 2.59 -5.79
N LEU A 96 -14.61 3.23 -5.11
CA LEU A 96 -16.01 3.15 -5.49
C LEU A 96 -16.30 3.79 -6.85
N ASP A 97 -15.55 4.82 -7.25
CA ASP A 97 -15.72 5.44 -8.57
C ASP A 97 -15.56 4.40 -9.69
N TRP A 98 -14.66 3.43 -9.53
CA TRP A 98 -14.49 2.34 -10.51
C TRP A 98 -15.63 1.32 -10.47
N LEU A 99 -16.17 1.02 -9.29
CA LEU A 99 -17.31 0.11 -9.13
C LEU A 99 -18.64 0.74 -9.58
N GLU A 100 -18.75 2.05 -9.56
CA GLU A 100 -19.95 2.80 -9.92
C GLU A 100 -19.90 3.31 -11.36
N ASN A 101 -18.72 3.34 -11.99
CA ASN A 101 -18.58 3.72 -13.39
C ASN A 101 -19.45 2.84 -14.30
N ASN A 102 -20.26 3.48 -15.15
CA ASN A 102 -21.16 2.81 -16.11
C ASN A 102 -20.41 2.08 -17.23
N GLU A 103 -19.18 2.47 -17.52
CA GLU A 103 -18.30 1.84 -18.51
C GLU A 103 -17.43 0.72 -17.91
N ARG A 104 -17.58 0.43 -16.62
CA ARG A 104 -16.79 -0.62 -15.97
C ARG A 104 -17.08 -1.98 -16.60
N VAL A 105 -16.06 -2.83 -16.58
CA VAL A 105 -16.23 -4.26 -16.80
C VAL A 105 -16.04 -4.99 -15.48
N GLN A 106 -17.00 -5.82 -15.12
CA GLN A 106 -17.04 -6.47 -13.82
C GLN A 106 -17.51 -7.92 -13.94
N ILE A 107 -16.90 -8.80 -13.16
CA ILE A 107 -17.46 -10.11 -12.82
C ILE A 107 -18.24 -9.94 -11.52
N LYS A 108 -19.56 -9.98 -11.58
CA LYS A 108 -20.41 -9.90 -10.40
C LYS A 108 -20.56 -11.27 -9.76
N SER A 109 -20.07 -11.38 -8.53
CA SER A 109 -20.32 -12.53 -7.64
C SER A 109 -21.74 -12.46 -7.08
N PRO A 110 -22.39 -13.60 -6.79
CA PRO A 110 -23.66 -13.61 -6.07
C PRO A 110 -23.51 -13.28 -4.58
N LYS A 111 -22.28 -13.27 -4.04
CA LYS A 111 -22.01 -12.92 -2.64
C LYS A 111 -22.04 -11.41 -2.43
N ALA A 112 -22.62 -10.97 -1.32
CA ALA A 112 -22.58 -9.57 -0.88
C ALA A 112 -21.15 -9.14 -0.49
N ASN A 113 -20.91 -7.83 -0.46
CA ASN A 113 -19.60 -7.22 -0.19
C ASN A 113 -18.48 -7.88 -1.04
N ARG A 114 -18.72 -7.97 -2.35
CA ARG A 114 -17.77 -8.48 -3.33
C ARG A 114 -17.78 -7.64 -4.60
N GLY A 115 -16.63 -7.50 -5.21
CA GLY A 115 -16.46 -6.87 -6.52
C GLY A 115 -15.35 -7.55 -7.29
N LYS A 116 -15.37 -7.52 -8.61
CA LYS A 116 -14.24 -7.99 -9.42
C LYS A 116 -14.18 -7.17 -10.69
N LEU A 117 -13.37 -6.14 -10.67
CA LEU A 117 -13.17 -5.26 -11.82
C LEU A 117 -12.18 -5.90 -12.78
N LEU A 118 -12.46 -5.83 -14.07
CA LEU A 118 -11.58 -6.30 -15.13
C LEU A 118 -11.00 -5.11 -15.89
N PHE A 119 -9.71 -5.23 -16.18
CA PHE A 119 -8.94 -4.26 -16.94
C PHE A 119 -8.12 -4.97 -18.02
N THR A 120 -7.80 -4.27 -19.11
CA THR A 120 -6.77 -4.68 -20.05
C THR A 120 -5.39 -4.26 -19.55
N LEU A 121 -4.39 -5.07 -19.83
CA LEU A 121 -3.00 -4.72 -19.59
C LEU A 121 -2.44 -3.96 -20.81
N PRO A 122 -1.58 -2.94 -20.61
CA PRO A 122 -0.90 -2.27 -21.72
C PRO A 122 -0.14 -3.27 -22.60
N THR A 123 -0.03 -2.99 -23.89
CA THR A 123 0.73 -3.84 -24.82
C THR A 123 2.18 -3.97 -24.35
N GLY A 124 2.69 -5.21 -24.27
CA GLY A 124 4.05 -5.50 -23.82
C GLY A 124 4.24 -5.50 -22.30
N PHE A 125 3.19 -5.24 -21.52
CA PHE A 125 3.26 -5.35 -20.07
C PHE A 125 3.46 -6.80 -19.63
N THR A 126 4.44 -7.04 -18.77
CA THR A 126 4.69 -8.39 -18.24
C THR A 126 3.77 -8.66 -17.05
N ALA A 127 2.78 -9.55 -17.25
CA ALA A 127 1.87 -9.95 -16.19
C ALA A 127 2.62 -10.62 -15.01
N ALA A 128 2.28 -10.24 -13.77
CA ALA A 128 3.02 -10.67 -12.59
C ALA A 128 2.36 -11.82 -11.79
N GLY A 129 1.26 -12.38 -12.31
CA GLY A 129 0.53 -13.45 -11.63
C GLY A 129 -0.45 -12.92 -10.59
N LEU A 130 -0.44 -13.55 -9.41
CA LEU A 130 -1.27 -13.19 -8.26
C LEU A 130 -0.51 -12.29 -7.28
N ARG A 131 -1.15 -11.21 -6.84
CA ARG A 131 -0.82 -10.45 -5.62
C ARG A 131 -2.04 -10.38 -4.75
N GLN A 132 -1.87 -10.52 -3.44
CA GLN A 132 -3.00 -10.69 -2.53
C GLN A 132 -2.73 -9.96 -1.22
N LEU A 133 -3.64 -9.06 -0.86
CA LEU A 133 -3.70 -8.46 0.46
C LEU A 133 -4.63 -9.28 1.36
N LYS A 134 -4.14 -9.62 2.55
CA LYS A 134 -4.86 -10.40 3.55
C LYS A 134 -4.76 -9.72 4.91
N HIS A 135 -5.79 -9.89 5.71
CA HIS A 135 -5.83 -9.49 7.12
C HIS A 135 -6.50 -10.59 7.93
N ASP A 136 -5.87 -11.01 9.02
CA ASP A 136 -6.33 -12.12 9.88
C ASP A 136 -6.73 -13.39 9.11
N GLY A 137 -5.90 -13.74 8.12
CA GLY A 137 -6.11 -14.91 7.26
C GLY A 137 -7.21 -14.76 6.19
N LYS A 138 -7.93 -13.63 6.15
CA LYS A 138 -8.98 -13.34 5.18
C LYS A 138 -8.45 -12.46 4.05
N SER A 139 -8.79 -12.79 2.81
CA SER A 139 -8.49 -11.94 1.65
C SER A 139 -9.29 -10.65 1.71
N ILE A 140 -8.63 -9.53 1.40
CA ILE A 140 -9.27 -8.22 1.24
C ILE A 140 -9.42 -7.93 -0.25
N PHE A 141 -8.30 -7.96 -0.97
CA PHE A 141 -8.30 -7.91 -2.42
C PHE A 141 -7.15 -8.71 -3.02
N GLU A 142 -7.29 -9.02 -4.31
CA GLU A 142 -6.27 -9.64 -5.12
C GLU A 142 -6.11 -8.92 -6.46
N LEU A 143 -4.86 -8.79 -6.92
CA LEU A 143 -4.54 -8.46 -8.30
C LEU A 143 -4.20 -9.76 -9.02
N ARG A 144 -4.99 -10.11 -10.02
CA ARG A 144 -4.91 -11.40 -10.72
C ARG A 144 -4.63 -11.16 -12.19
N SER A 145 -3.45 -11.57 -12.65
CA SER A 145 -3.00 -11.45 -14.04
C SER A 145 -2.24 -12.72 -14.44
N GLY A 146 -1.84 -12.86 -15.71
CA GLY A 146 -0.98 -13.96 -16.13
C GLY A 146 -1.63 -15.32 -15.89
N ASN A 147 -0.94 -16.24 -15.19
CA ASN A 147 -1.42 -17.61 -14.99
C ASN A 147 -2.54 -17.74 -13.92
N CYS A 148 -3.53 -16.85 -13.97
CA CYS A 148 -4.72 -16.85 -13.13
C CYS A 148 -5.99 -17.07 -13.98
N GLN A 149 -7.04 -17.57 -13.35
CA GLN A 149 -8.37 -17.69 -13.93
C GLN A 149 -9.44 -17.21 -12.96
N ASP A 150 -10.50 -16.63 -13.50
CA ASP A 150 -11.66 -16.14 -12.76
C ASP A 150 -12.98 -16.52 -13.43
N VAL A 151 -13.94 -17.06 -12.68
CA VAL A 151 -15.22 -17.54 -13.25
C VAL A 151 -16.04 -16.33 -13.67
N VAL A 152 -16.20 -16.11 -14.98
CA VAL A 152 -16.93 -14.98 -15.56
C VAL A 152 -18.42 -15.24 -15.68
N ILE A 153 -18.79 -16.49 -15.96
CA ILE A 153 -20.18 -16.91 -16.20
C ILE A 153 -20.34 -18.33 -15.63
N GLY A 154 -21.42 -18.56 -14.88
CA GLY A 154 -21.72 -19.88 -14.32
C GLY A 154 -22.43 -19.80 -12.97
N GLN A 155 -22.48 -20.92 -12.25
CA GLN A 155 -23.07 -21.05 -10.92
C GLN A 155 -22.00 -21.10 -9.83
N HIS A 156 -22.23 -20.37 -8.75
CA HIS A 156 -21.39 -20.44 -7.56
C HIS A 156 -21.70 -21.72 -6.77
N PRO A 157 -20.69 -22.46 -6.25
CA PRO A 157 -20.90 -23.72 -5.52
C PRO A 157 -21.83 -23.63 -4.30
N GLU A 158 -21.85 -22.47 -3.64
CA GLU A 158 -22.72 -22.17 -2.50
C GLU A 158 -24.07 -21.53 -2.90
N GLY A 159 -24.37 -21.42 -4.20
CA GLY A 159 -25.61 -20.85 -4.73
C GLY A 159 -25.47 -19.46 -5.34
N GLY A 160 -26.39 -19.15 -6.27
CA GLY A 160 -26.38 -17.94 -7.09
C GLY A 160 -25.45 -18.02 -8.31
N ALA A 161 -25.58 -17.07 -9.23
CA ALA A 161 -24.85 -17.07 -10.50
C ALA A 161 -23.76 -16.00 -10.55
N TYR A 162 -22.65 -16.32 -11.21
CA TYR A 162 -21.69 -15.34 -11.70
C TYR A 162 -22.26 -14.65 -12.94
N GLN A 163 -22.07 -13.33 -13.03
CA GLN A 163 -22.52 -12.53 -14.16
C GLN A 163 -21.37 -11.66 -14.69
N PHE A 164 -21.29 -11.54 -16.00
CA PHE A 164 -20.43 -10.57 -16.66
C PHE A 164 -21.21 -9.26 -16.87
N ILE A 165 -20.66 -8.14 -16.44
CA ILE A 165 -21.22 -6.80 -16.60
C ILE A 165 -20.28 -5.96 -17.45
N GLY A 166 -20.84 -5.17 -18.36
CA GLY A 166 -20.11 -4.25 -19.23
C GLY A 166 -19.91 -4.79 -20.64
N ASN A 167 -19.20 -4.01 -21.47
CA ASN A 167 -18.91 -4.37 -22.86
C ASN A 167 -17.57 -5.14 -22.93
N PRO A 168 -17.56 -6.43 -23.31
CA PRO A 168 -16.33 -7.21 -23.36
C PRO A 168 -15.34 -6.75 -24.44
N ALA A 169 -15.79 -6.01 -25.45
CA ALA A 169 -14.93 -5.42 -26.48
C ALA A 169 -14.34 -4.05 -26.07
N ALA A 170 -14.76 -3.50 -24.92
CA ALA A 170 -14.33 -2.21 -24.41
C ALA A 170 -13.94 -2.29 -22.93
N ILE A 171 -13.13 -3.29 -22.58
CA ILE A 171 -12.57 -3.41 -21.23
C ILE A 171 -11.59 -2.24 -20.99
N PRO A 172 -11.78 -1.41 -19.95
CA PRO A 172 -10.89 -0.28 -19.67
C PRO A 172 -9.44 -0.71 -19.45
N GLU A 173 -8.49 0.14 -19.79
CA GLU A 173 -7.08 -0.08 -19.45
C GLU A 173 -6.86 -0.02 -17.94
N ALA A 174 -5.94 -0.85 -17.43
CA ALA A 174 -5.63 -0.90 -16.01
C ALA A 174 -5.07 0.46 -15.51
N PRO A 175 -5.64 1.01 -14.43
CA PRO A 175 -5.10 2.21 -13.79
C PRO A 175 -3.62 2.04 -13.45
N ALA A 176 -2.82 3.10 -13.66
CA ALA A 176 -1.38 3.08 -13.43
C ALA A 176 -1.00 2.60 -12.02
N VAL A 177 -1.81 2.94 -11.00
CA VAL A 177 -1.58 2.47 -9.62
C VAL A 177 -1.65 0.95 -9.50
N LEU A 178 -2.55 0.28 -10.23
CA LEU A 178 -2.70 -1.18 -10.13
C LEU A 178 -1.57 -1.88 -10.86
N LEU A 179 -1.11 -1.31 -11.98
CA LEU A 179 0.06 -1.77 -12.69
C LEU A 179 1.31 -1.66 -11.81
N ASP A 180 1.45 -0.54 -11.10
CA ASP A 180 2.57 -0.32 -10.19
C ASP A 180 2.53 -1.27 -8.98
N MET A 181 1.37 -1.40 -8.31
CA MET A 181 1.16 -2.40 -7.25
C MET A 181 1.52 -3.82 -7.71
N LEU A 182 1.13 -4.18 -8.95
CA LEU A 182 1.39 -5.50 -9.50
C LEU A 182 2.89 -5.76 -9.72
N GLN A 183 3.63 -4.77 -10.22
CA GLN A 183 5.07 -4.88 -10.49
C GLN A 183 5.93 -4.73 -9.22
N ASN A 184 5.56 -3.80 -8.34
CA ASN A 184 6.34 -3.40 -7.18
C ASN A 184 5.70 -3.83 -5.86
N TRP A 185 5.09 -5.02 -5.85
CA TRP A 185 4.36 -5.53 -4.69
C TRP A 185 5.16 -5.56 -3.40
N GLY A 186 6.49 -5.79 -3.47
CA GLY A 186 7.36 -5.77 -2.30
C GLY A 186 7.38 -4.42 -1.58
N ASP A 187 7.28 -3.32 -2.34
CA ASP A 187 7.24 -1.96 -1.79
C ASP A 187 5.82 -1.58 -1.35
N TRP A 188 4.80 -2.00 -2.10
CA TRP A 188 3.41 -1.70 -1.81
C TRP A 188 2.86 -2.48 -0.62
N LYS A 189 3.24 -3.75 -0.47
CA LYS A 189 2.64 -4.64 0.54
C LYS A 189 2.81 -4.12 1.97
N PRO A 190 3.97 -3.64 2.43
CA PRO A 190 4.11 -3.01 3.73
C PRO A 190 3.22 -1.78 3.94
N CYS A 191 3.06 -0.94 2.90
CA CYS A 191 2.17 0.22 2.95
C CYS A 191 0.70 -0.19 3.12
N LEU A 192 0.27 -1.19 2.34
CA LEU A 192 -1.08 -1.74 2.39
C LEU A 192 -1.35 -2.44 3.73
N ASP A 193 -0.36 -3.15 4.28
CA ASP A 193 -0.46 -3.77 5.60
C ASP A 193 -0.61 -2.71 6.69
N SER A 194 0.19 -1.63 6.66
CA SER A 194 0.05 -0.60 7.69
C SER A 194 -1.25 0.18 7.61
N ALA A 195 -1.89 0.25 6.44
CA ALA A 195 -3.23 0.82 6.29
C ALA A 195 -4.32 -0.02 6.99
N LEU A 196 -4.04 -1.30 7.24
CA LEU A 196 -4.88 -2.21 8.03
C LEU A 196 -4.52 -2.19 9.52
N GLY A 197 -3.52 -1.39 9.90
CA GLY A 197 -2.96 -1.32 11.24
C GLY A 197 -1.54 -1.88 11.30
N ILE A 198 -0.68 -1.19 12.03
CA ILE A 198 0.68 -1.67 12.32
C ILE A 198 0.60 -2.66 13.48
N ALA A 199 0.98 -3.92 13.24
CA ALA A 199 0.89 -4.99 14.23
C ALA A 199 1.73 -4.70 15.49
N GLU A 200 2.95 -4.16 15.32
CA GLU A 200 3.80 -3.68 16.40
C GLU A 200 4.10 -2.20 16.19
N PRO A 201 3.64 -1.30 17.09
CA PRO A 201 3.96 0.12 16.98
C PRO A 201 5.49 0.33 16.87
N PRO A 202 5.96 1.14 15.91
CA PRO A 202 7.38 1.39 15.73
C PRO A 202 7.99 2.02 16.99
N LYS A 203 9.26 1.74 17.22
CA LYS A 203 10.01 2.37 18.33
C LYS A 203 10.15 3.86 18.05
N ILE A 204 10.02 4.69 19.07
CA ILE A 204 10.30 6.12 18.95
C ILE A 204 11.82 6.33 18.89
N ALA A 205 12.29 7.16 17.97
CA ALA A 205 13.70 7.52 17.87
C ALA A 205 14.19 8.16 19.20
N PRO A 206 15.30 7.68 19.79
CA PRO A 206 15.78 8.23 21.04
C PRO A 206 16.50 9.56 20.82
N HIS A 207 16.16 10.57 21.62
CA HIS A 207 16.93 11.81 21.67
C HIS A 207 18.17 11.64 22.56
N LYS A 208 19.31 12.14 22.09
CA LYS A 208 20.54 12.21 22.90
C LYS A 208 20.39 13.37 23.91
N PRO A 209 20.59 13.11 25.22
CA PRO A 209 20.57 14.17 26.23
C PRO A 209 21.58 15.27 25.91
N GLN A 210 21.18 16.51 26.07
CA GLN A 210 22.02 17.66 25.77
C GLN A 210 22.82 18.11 27.00
N GLN A 211 24.02 18.63 26.78
CA GLN A 211 24.84 19.11 27.88
C GLN A 211 24.23 20.37 28.50
N GLY A 212 23.79 20.28 29.76
CA GLY A 212 23.14 21.38 30.47
C GLY A 212 21.61 21.34 30.42
N GLU A 213 21.00 20.32 29.83
CA GLU A 213 19.54 20.15 29.76
C GLU A 213 18.86 20.14 31.13
N GLN A 214 19.57 19.70 32.17
CA GLN A 214 19.11 19.70 33.55
C GLN A 214 19.16 21.08 34.24
N LEU A 215 19.68 22.11 33.59
CA LEU A 215 19.81 23.44 34.18
C LEU A 215 18.44 24.13 34.27
N PRO A 216 18.17 24.88 35.36
CA PRO A 216 16.99 25.73 35.43
C PRO A 216 16.96 26.71 34.25
N ASN A 217 15.78 26.91 33.66
CA ASN A 217 15.52 27.79 32.50
C ASN A 217 16.22 27.35 31.19
N TRP A 218 16.68 26.10 31.11
CA TRP A 218 17.11 25.51 29.85
C TRP A 218 15.95 25.55 28.83
N ARG A 219 16.26 25.98 27.60
CA ARG A 219 15.31 25.95 26.48
C ARG A 219 15.54 24.67 25.68
N ASN A 220 14.52 23.86 25.47
CA ASN A 220 14.67 22.61 24.71
C ASN A 220 14.56 22.89 23.20
N PRO A 221 15.67 22.90 22.43
CA PRO A 221 15.63 23.25 21.01
C PRO A 221 14.83 22.26 20.17
N ILE A 222 14.75 20.99 20.58
CA ILE A 222 14.00 19.96 19.86
C ILE A 222 12.50 20.21 20.04
N GLN A 223 12.06 20.39 21.29
CA GLN A 223 10.67 20.69 21.59
C GLN A 223 10.22 22.00 20.93
N GLU A 224 11.03 23.05 20.99
CA GLU A 224 10.71 24.33 20.35
C GLU A 224 10.65 24.21 18.82
N PHE A 225 11.50 23.38 18.20
CA PHE A 225 11.41 23.11 16.76
C PHE A 225 10.08 22.43 16.42
N ASN A 226 9.75 21.34 17.12
CA ASN A 226 8.51 20.58 16.92
C ASN A 226 7.24 21.40 17.19
N GLN A 227 7.31 22.45 18.01
CA GLN A 227 6.23 23.40 18.22
C GLN A 227 6.07 24.41 17.06
N SER A 228 7.16 24.67 16.33
CA SER A 228 7.20 25.65 15.23
C SER A 228 7.00 25.03 13.84
N CYS A 229 7.20 23.72 13.70
CA CYS A 229 7.20 23.02 12.43
C CYS A 229 6.64 21.61 12.61
N CYS A 230 5.70 21.19 11.75
CA CYS A 230 5.15 19.84 11.78
C CYS A 230 5.94 18.89 10.87
N VAL A 231 5.73 17.58 11.05
CA VAL A 231 6.42 16.54 10.29
C VAL A 231 6.15 16.69 8.79
N SER A 232 4.91 17.00 8.42
CA SER A 232 4.55 17.20 7.02
C SER A 232 5.32 18.35 6.35
N ASP A 233 5.56 19.46 7.06
CA ASP A 233 6.22 20.62 6.47
C ASP A 233 7.65 20.26 6.07
N VAL A 234 8.33 19.54 6.97
CA VAL A 234 9.68 19.01 6.74
C VAL A 234 9.67 18.01 5.58
N LEU A 235 8.75 17.05 5.55
CA LEU A 235 8.66 16.09 4.45
C LEU A 235 8.45 16.79 3.09
N THR A 236 7.48 17.70 3.02
CA THR A 236 7.08 18.37 1.78
C THR A 236 8.22 19.21 1.20
N ARG A 237 8.91 20.00 2.02
CA ARG A 237 10.04 20.83 1.55
C ARG A 237 11.27 19.99 1.15
N ASN A 238 11.35 18.74 1.61
CA ASN A 238 12.36 17.76 1.19
C ASN A 238 11.89 16.87 0.03
N GLY A 239 10.81 17.25 -0.68
CA GLY A 239 10.38 16.61 -1.93
C GLY A 239 9.56 15.33 -1.75
N TYR A 240 9.09 15.03 -0.54
CA TYR A 240 8.08 14.00 -0.33
C TYR A 240 6.72 14.50 -0.84
N MET A 241 6.02 13.67 -1.59
CA MET A 241 4.72 14.01 -2.16
C MET A 241 3.61 13.39 -1.33
N ARG A 242 2.67 14.20 -0.82
CA ARG A 242 1.47 13.72 -0.13
C ARG A 242 0.62 12.85 -1.06
N THR A 243 0.03 11.79 -0.50
CA THR A 243 -1.00 10.97 -1.15
C THR A 243 -1.82 10.24 -0.11
N GLY A 244 -3.06 9.88 -0.44
CA GLY A 244 -3.97 9.26 0.49
C GLY A 244 -4.23 10.14 1.69
N LYS A 245 -4.51 9.53 2.84
CA LYS A 245 -4.89 10.28 4.03
C LYS A 245 -3.69 10.90 4.76
N ASP A 246 -2.78 10.05 5.21
CA ASP A 246 -1.68 10.42 6.12
C ASP A 246 -0.33 9.95 5.58
N ARG A 247 -0.18 9.85 4.25
CA ARG A 247 0.99 9.22 3.64
C ARG A 247 1.71 10.08 2.62
N PHE A 248 2.95 9.68 2.38
CA PHE A 248 3.84 10.34 1.45
C PHE A 248 4.61 9.33 0.61
N ILE A 249 4.82 9.70 -0.65
CA ILE A 249 5.74 9.06 -1.58
C ILE A 249 7.08 9.77 -1.45
N ARG A 250 8.14 9.00 -1.16
CA ARG A 250 9.49 9.55 -1.05
C ARG A 250 10.00 10.15 -2.37
N PRO A 251 10.88 11.17 -2.32
CA PRO A 251 11.56 11.65 -3.52
C PRO A 251 12.34 10.53 -4.20
N GLY A 252 12.30 10.52 -5.54
CA GLY A 252 12.99 9.51 -6.35
C GLY A 252 12.43 8.08 -6.24
N SER A 253 11.21 7.89 -5.73
CA SER A 253 10.57 6.57 -5.73
C SER A 253 10.25 6.09 -7.16
N SER A 254 10.71 4.87 -7.48
CA SER A 254 10.39 4.16 -8.72
C SER A 254 9.01 3.50 -8.66
N SER A 255 8.64 2.94 -7.50
CA SER A 255 7.39 2.19 -7.28
C SER A 255 6.21 3.04 -6.85
N LYS A 256 6.38 4.36 -6.67
CA LYS A 256 5.31 5.26 -6.22
C LYS A 256 4.57 4.82 -4.93
N ALA A 257 5.10 3.82 -4.21
CA ALA A 257 4.49 3.31 -3.01
C ALA A 257 4.55 4.39 -1.91
N PRO A 258 3.45 4.62 -1.18
CA PRO A 258 3.34 5.62 -0.13
C PRO A 258 3.99 5.11 1.17
N GLY A 259 5.31 4.91 1.11
CA GLY A 259 6.10 4.27 2.17
C GLY A 259 6.06 5.00 3.51
N THR A 260 5.89 6.31 3.48
CA THR A 260 6.01 7.19 4.64
C THR A 260 4.61 7.49 5.19
N VAL A 261 4.37 7.27 6.48
CA VAL A 261 3.05 7.45 7.13
C VAL A 261 3.16 8.31 8.40
N ILE A 262 2.26 9.28 8.54
CA ILE A 262 2.14 10.11 9.74
C ILE A 262 1.39 9.33 10.83
N MET A 263 1.91 9.43 12.04
CA MET A 263 1.39 8.85 13.27
C MET A 263 0.90 9.98 14.18
N HIS A 264 -0.41 10.19 14.20
CA HIS A 264 -1.05 11.27 14.97
C HIS A 264 -1.17 11.02 16.48
N ASN A 265 -1.22 9.75 16.90
CA ASN A 265 -1.59 9.35 18.26
C ASN A 265 -0.48 8.58 18.98
N CYS A 266 0.77 9.06 18.90
CA CYS A 266 1.85 8.50 19.73
C CYS A 266 1.54 8.71 21.22
N THR A 267 2.03 7.81 22.08
CA THR A 267 1.70 7.77 23.52
C THR A 267 2.06 9.05 24.27
N ASP A 268 3.06 9.80 23.80
CA ASP A 268 3.52 11.06 24.37
C ASP A 268 2.88 12.30 23.72
N GLY A 269 1.93 12.12 22.81
CA GLY A 269 1.23 13.20 22.10
C GLY A 269 2.05 13.90 21.02
N VAL A 270 3.23 13.40 20.68
CA VAL A 270 4.08 13.97 19.63
C VAL A 270 3.80 13.29 18.29
N GLU A 271 3.40 14.07 17.29
CA GLU A 271 3.26 13.60 15.90
C GLU A 271 4.60 13.08 15.38
N ARG A 272 4.56 11.91 14.73
CA ARG A 272 5.75 11.30 14.13
C ARG A 272 5.48 10.78 12.74
N VAL A 273 6.54 10.46 12.03
CA VAL A 273 6.49 9.68 10.80
C VAL A 273 7.17 8.33 10.99
N TYR A 274 6.62 7.31 10.35
CA TYR A 274 7.28 6.03 10.16
C TYR A 274 7.43 5.75 8.66
N SER A 275 8.57 5.21 8.25
CA SER A 275 8.83 4.89 6.84
C SER A 275 8.97 3.38 6.66
N HIS A 276 8.19 2.84 5.72
CA HIS A 276 8.33 1.49 5.17
C HIS A 276 9.18 1.48 3.88
N GLY A 277 9.62 2.65 3.39
CA GLY A 277 10.31 2.80 2.11
C GLY A 277 11.83 2.65 2.21
N GLY A 278 12.55 2.58 1.10
CA GLY A 278 14.02 2.52 1.11
C GLY A 278 14.73 3.87 1.34
N ASP A 279 14.26 4.71 2.26
CA ASP A 279 14.82 6.04 2.53
C ASP A 279 15.51 6.15 3.90
N VAL A 280 16.10 7.32 4.19
CA VAL A 280 16.84 7.58 5.44
C VAL A 280 15.95 7.57 6.69
N LEU A 281 14.62 7.63 6.52
CA LEU A 281 13.64 7.55 7.61
C LEU A 281 13.25 6.11 7.93
N ASN A 282 13.58 5.13 7.07
CA ASN A 282 13.37 3.71 7.34
C ASN A 282 14.57 3.10 8.05
N ASP A 283 14.81 3.55 9.28
CA ASP A 283 15.85 3.03 10.18
C ASP A 283 15.27 2.17 11.33
N GLY A 284 13.97 1.85 11.24
CA GLY A 284 13.23 1.11 12.25
C GLY A 284 12.62 1.96 13.37
N PHE A 285 12.75 3.29 13.31
CA PHE A 285 12.18 4.21 14.27
C PHE A 285 11.11 5.14 13.67
N ALA A 286 10.20 5.60 14.53
CA ALA A 286 9.32 6.71 14.26
C ALA A 286 10.02 8.03 14.66
N HIS A 287 9.98 9.00 13.76
CA HIS A 287 10.73 10.26 13.82
C HIS A 287 9.79 11.43 14.01
N ASP A 288 10.11 12.36 14.92
CA ASP A 288 9.39 13.63 15.02
C ASP A 288 9.86 14.62 13.94
N ALA A 289 9.34 15.85 13.97
CA ALA A 289 9.68 16.87 12.97
C ALA A 289 11.18 17.24 13.03
N PHE A 290 11.76 17.35 14.22
CA PHE A 290 13.18 17.65 14.40
C PHE A 290 14.07 16.51 13.90
N ASP A 291 13.71 15.26 14.15
CA ASP A 291 14.43 14.10 13.60
C ASP A 291 14.39 14.10 12.07
N CYS A 292 13.23 14.36 11.47
CA CYS A 292 13.11 14.50 10.02
C CYS A 292 14.02 15.61 9.51
N PHE A 293 14.02 16.76 10.16
CA PHE A 293 14.86 17.91 9.80
C PHE A 293 16.34 17.56 9.87
N ARG A 294 16.76 16.92 10.97
CA ARG A 294 18.13 16.47 11.17
C ARG A 294 18.57 15.47 10.10
N LEU A 295 17.74 14.47 9.81
CA LEU A 295 18.08 13.41 8.86
C LEU A 295 18.08 13.89 7.41
N LEU A 296 17.06 14.66 7.01
CA LEU A 296 16.85 15.06 5.62
C LEU A 296 17.67 16.30 5.22
N GLU A 297 17.81 17.29 6.11
CA GLU A 297 18.44 18.58 5.75
C GLU A 297 19.87 18.72 6.28
N HIS A 298 20.22 17.94 7.31
CA HIS A 298 21.54 17.99 7.94
C HIS A 298 22.31 16.66 7.85
N GLY A 299 21.84 15.69 7.08
CA GLY A 299 22.52 14.41 6.90
C GLY A 299 22.77 13.65 8.21
N GLY A 300 21.90 13.86 9.20
CA GLY A 300 22.02 13.27 10.53
C GLY A 300 22.88 14.06 11.53
N ASP A 301 23.47 15.21 11.15
CA ASP A 301 24.32 16.01 12.01
C ASP A 301 23.52 16.71 13.13
N TRP A 302 23.71 16.23 14.35
CA TRP A 302 23.10 16.78 15.56
C TRP A 302 23.53 18.20 15.87
N THR A 303 24.81 18.53 15.68
CA THR A 303 25.34 19.86 16.04
C THR A 303 24.78 20.92 15.11
N ALA A 304 24.75 20.63 13.80
CA ALA A 304 24.15 21.51 12.81
C ALA A 304 22.65 21.68 13.05
N ALA A 305 21.90 20.59 13.26
CA ALA A 305 20.46 20.64 13.47
C ALA A 305 20.06 21.36 14.78
N LEU A 306 20.80 21.16 15.88
CA LEU A 306 20.52 21.82 17.16
C LEU A 306 20.77 23.34 17.13
N ASN A 307 21.47 23.84 16.12
CA ASN A 307 21.72 25.26 15.89
C ASN A 307 20.67 25.92 14.96
N TRP A 308 19.52 25.27 14.73
CA TRP A 308 18.43 25.82 13.91
C TRP A 308 17.94 27.19 14.40
N ASN A 309 18.02 27.45 15.71
CA ASN A 309 17.67 28.74 16.32
C ASN A 309 18.85 29.28 17.13
N SER A 310 19.55 30.26 16.56
CA SER A 310 20.72 30.86 17.20
C SER A 310 20.42 31.54 18.55
N GLU A 311 19.19 31.98 18.79
CA GLU A 311 18.79 32.57 20.07
C GLU A 311 18.70 31.52 21.17
N VAL A 312 18.08 30.36 20.88
CA VAL A 312 18.02 29.21 21.79
C VAL A 312 19.43 28.74 22.10
N THR A 313 20.26 28.57 21.07
CA THR A 313 21.66 28.12 21.24
C THR A 313 22.47 29.09 22.10
N LYS A 314 22.42 30.39 21.81
CA LYS A 314 23.15 31.42 22.60
C LYS A 314 22.61 31.54 24.03
N HIS A 315 21.31 31.38 24.24
CA HIS A 315 20.70 31.35 25.58
C HIS A 315 21.26 30.19 26.41
N ASN A 316 21.17 28.98 25.87
CA ASN A 316 21.64 27.76 26.53
C ASN A 316 23.16 27.76 26.78
N GLN A 317 23.96 28.27 25.83
CA GLN A 317 25.40 28.44 26.01
C GLN A 317 25.75 29.39 27.16
N ARG A 318 25.05 30.53 27.27
CA ARG A 318 25.24 31.47 28.39
C ARG A 318 24.89 30.81 29.73
N LEU A 319 23.75 30.15 29.82
CA LEU A 319 23.34 29.40 31.02
C LEU A 319 24.40 28.38 31.46
N TYR A 320 24.92 27.61 30.50
CA TYR A 320 25.95 26.62 30.79
C TYR A 320 27.26 27.26 31.27
N GLN A 321 27.72 28.32 30.60
CA GLN A 321 28.94 29.04 31.00
C GLN A 321 28.82 29.65 32.40
N GLU A 322 27.69 30.24 32.74
CA GLU A 322 27.41 30.79 34.07
C GLU A 322 27.45 29.71 35.16
N GLU A 323 26.84 28.55 34.91
CA GLU A 323 26.88 27.44 35.87
C GLU A 323 28.29 26.86 36.05
N GLN A 324 29.06 26.73 34.97
CA GLN A 324 30.45 26.31 35.07
C GLN A 324 31.30 27.32 35.85
N ALA A 325 31.08 28.61 35.66
CA ALA A 325 31.74 29.66 36.44
C ALA A 325 31.38 29.55 37.93
N LYS A 326 30.09 29.35 38.27
CA LYS A 326 29.64 29.14 39.66
C LYS A 326 30.26 27.89 40.30
N LYS A 327 30.34 26.77 39.57
CA LYS A 327 30.99 25.53 40.04
C LYS A 327 32.47 25.74 40.32
N ARG A 328 33.19 26.39 39.39
CA ARG A 328 34.61 26.73 39.58
C ARG A 328 34.84 27.61 40.80
N ALA A 329 34.00 28.63 41.01
CA ALA A 329 34.07 29.51 42.17
C ALA A 329 33.83 28.74 43.50
N ARG A 330 32.86 27.83 43.55
CA ARG A 330 32.59 26.98 44.72
C ARG A 330 33.76 26.05 45.06
N VAL A 331 34.36 25.42 44.04
CA VAL A 331 35.53 24.55 44.22
C VAL A 331 36.72 25.36 44.76
N ALA A 332 37.00 26.53 44.16
CA ALA A 332 38.07 27.40 44.61
C ALA A 332 37.89 27.87 46.06
N ALA A 333 36.66 28.18 46.47
CA ALA A 333 36.34 28.55 47.85
C ALA A 333 36.53 27.36 48.83
N GLY A 334 36.06 26.17 48.46
CA GLY A 334 36.22 24.96 49.30
C GLY A 334 37.66 24.50 49.48
N SER A 335 38.50 24.65 48.45
CA SER A 335 39.95 24.35 48.53
C SER A 335 40.69 25.35 49.43
N LYS A 336 40.30 26.63 49.43
CA LYS A 336 40.87 27.63 50.36
C LYS A 336 40.51 27.32 51.82
N SER A 337 39.28 26.89 52.09
CA SER A 337 38.88 26.53 53.46
C SER A 337 39.58 25.27 54.01
N LYS A 338 39.98 24.32 53.15
CA LYS A 338 40.76 23.14 53.57
C LYS A 338 42.26 23.38 53.75
N ALA A 339 42.82 24.43 53.16
CA ALA A 339 44.24 24.78 53.30
C ALA A 339 44.52 25.70 54.50
N THR A 340 43.48 26.11 55.23
CA THR A 340 43.58 27.00 56.41
C THR A 340 43.27 26.29 57.74
N LEU A 341 43.14 24.96 57.69
CA LEU A 341 43.12 24.04 58.83
C LEU A 341 44.40 23.20 58.76
#